data_AF-A0A1P8YAB8-F1
#
_entry.id   AF-A0A1P8YAB8-F1
#
_cell.length_a   1.000
_cell.length_b   1.000
_cell.length_c   1.000
_cell.angle_alpha   90.00
_cell.angle_beta   90.00
_cell.angle_gamma   90.00
#
_symmetry.space_group_name_H-M   'P 1'
#
loop_
_entity.id
_entity.type
_entity.pdbx_description
1 polymer ?
#
loop_
_entity_poly.entity_id
_entity_poly.type
_entity_poly.pdbx_seq_one_letter_code
_entity_poly.pdbx_strand_id
1 'polypeptide(L)'
;MAGYRSGWLAITGPKDHAASFLEGIDLLASMRLCPNVPAQHAIQVALGGHQSIEELILPGGRLLEQRDVAWERLNMIPGVTCVRPKGALYAFPRLDPNVYEIRDDAKLVLDLLLQEKILVVQGTGFNWPNHDHLRIVTLPWARDLAVAIERFGNFLAGYSQ
;
A
#
# COMPACT_ATOMS: atom_id res chain seq x y z
N MET A 1 -12.27 -3.93 -7.99
CA MET A 1 -12.37 -5.35 -8.43
C MET A 1 -10.97 -5.95 -8.67
N ALA A 2 -10.18 -6.19 -7.62
CA ALA A 2 -8.79 -6.65 -7.79
C ALA A 2 -8.67 -8.05 -8.43
N GLY A 3 -9.63 -8.95 -8.16
CA GLY A 3 -9.65 -10.32 -8.68
C GLY A 3 -9.94 -10.44 -10.17
N TYR A 4 -10.50 -9.41 -10.81
CA TYR A 4 -10.82 -9.41 -12.24
C TYR A 4 -9.58 -9.19 -13.13
N ARG A 5 -8.43 -8.85 -12.52
CA ARG A 5 -7.13 -8.69 -13.20
C ARG A 5 -7.22 -7.85 -14.48
N SER A 6 -7.92 -6.71 -14.41
CA SER A 6 -8.10 -5.79 -15.53
C SER A 6 -7.27 -4.53 -15.33
N GLY A 7 -6.53 -4.14 -16.36
CA GLY A 7 -5.67 -2.95 -16.40
C GLY A 7 -5.23 -2.68 -17.83
N TRP A 8 -4.66 -1.50 -18.08
CA TRP A 8 -4.25 -1.07 -19.41
C TRP A 8 -2.94 -0.28 -19.36
N LEU A 9 -2.28 -0.22 -20.51
CA LEU A 9 -1.13 0.64 -20.79
C LEU A 9 -1.56 1.65 -21.87
N ALA A 10 -1.22 2.92 -21.69
CA ALA A 10 -1.43 3.96 -22.69
C ALA A 10 -0.09 4.56 -23.09
N ILE A 11 0.20 4.60 -24.40
CA ILE A 11 1.47 5.12 -24.94
C ILE A 11 1.22 6.47 -25.63
N THR A 12 1.80 7.53 -25.07
CA THR A 12 1.59 8.93 -25.47
C THR A 12 2.90 9.60 -25.88
N GLY A 13 2.82 10.74 -26.59
CA GLY A 13 3.98 11.47 -27.11
C GLY A 13 4.40 11.05 -28.54
N PRO A 14 5.50 11.63 -29.07
CA PRO A 14 6.04 11.25 -30.39
C PRO A 14 6.49 9.79 -30.40
N LYS A 15 6.03 9.00 -31.36
CA LYS A 15 6.23 7.53 -31.38
C LYS A 15 7.19 7.05 -32.47
N ASP A 16 7.57 7.91 -33.41
CA ASP A 16 8.35 7.53 -34.59
C ASP A 16 9.73 6.94 -34.22
N HIS A 17 10.36 7.47 -33.17
CA HIS A 17 11.65 6.98 -32.67
C HIS A 17 11.56 5.67 -31.86
N ALA A 18 10.34 5.22 -31.53
CA ALA A 18 10.09 4.08 -30.67
C ALA A 18 9.47 2.88 -31.42
N ALA A 19 9.47 2.89 -32.76
CA ALA A 19 8.78 1.88 -33.58
C ALA A 19 9.12 0.42 -33.19
N SER A 20 10.41 0.10 -33.08
CA SER A 20 10.86 -1.26 -32.68
C SER A 20 10.45 -1.64 -31.26
N PHE A 21 10.39 -0.68 -30.33
CA PHE A 21 9.91 -0.92 -28.97
C PHE A 21 8.40 -1.22 -28.94
N LEU A 22 7.60 -0.49 -29.72
CA LEU A 22 6.16 -0.73 -29.84
C LEU A 22 5.86 -2.09 -30.47
N GLU A 23 6.60 -2.47 -31.51
CA GLU A 23 6.50 -3.80 -32.12
C GLU A 23 6.79 -4.91 -31.09
N GLY A 24 7.79 -4.71 -30.23
CA GLY A 24 8.07 -5.65 -29.13
C GLY A 24 6.91 -5.78 -28.14
N ILE A 25 6.22 -4.68 -27.82
CA ILE A 25 5.01 -4.71 -26.97
C ILE A 25 3.89 -5.50 -27.66
N ASP A 26 3.64 -5.24 -28.94
CA ASP A 26 2.60 -5.93 -29.71
C ASP A 26 2.89 -7.43 -29.90
N LEU A 27 4.16 -7.79 -30.06
CA LEU A 27 4.60 -9.18 -30.12
C LEU A 27 4.34 -9.89 -28.78
N LEU A 28 4.79 -9.31 -27.66
CA LEU A 28 4.56 -9.86 -26.32
C LEU A 28 3.06 -9.95 -25.99
N ALA A 29 2.28 -8.98 -26.45
CA ALA A 29 0.84 -9.05 -26.37
C ALA A 29 0.31 -10.25 -27.20
N SER A 30 0.58 -10.31 -28.48
CA SER A 30 0.04 -11.36 -29.35
C SER A 30 0.37 -12.78 -28.86
N MET A 31 1.54 -13.00 -28.28
CA MET A 31 1.95 -14.31 -27.75
C MET A 31 1.06 -14.85 -26.63
N ARG A 32 0.41 -13.99 -25.82
CA ARG A 32 -0.55 -14.45 -24.79
C ARG A 32 -1.99 -14.58 -25.30
N LEU A 33 -2.22 -14.41 -26.61
CA LEU A 33 -3.53 -14.27 -27.26
C LEU A 33 -4.29 -13.02 -26.82
N CYS A 34 -4.90 -13.02 -25.63
CA CYS A 34 -5.66 -11.89 -25.10
C CYS A 34 -5.78 -11.95 -23.56
N PRO A 35 -6.04 -10.83 -22.89
CA PRO A 35 -6.40 -10.85 -21.47
C PRO A 35 -7.82 -11.39 -21.29
N ASN A 36 -8.21 -11.65 -20.04
CA ASN A 36 -9.53 -12.18 -19.74
C ASN A 36 -10.64 -11.26 -20.31
N VAL A 37 -11.44 -11.81 -21.23
CA VAL A 37 -12.38 -11.00 -22.03
C VAL A 37 -13.58 -10.51 -21.22
N PRO A 38 -14.24 -11.32 -20.37
CA PRO A 38 -15.44 -10.87 -19.66
C PRO A 38 -15.21 -9.62 -18.80
N ALA A 39 -14.07 -9.50 -18.11
CA ALA A 39 -13.82 -8.35 -17.26
C ALA A 39 -13.50 -7.06 -18.03
N GLN A 40 -13.10 -7.15 -19.31
CA GLN A 40 -12.84 -5.95 -20.12
C GLN A 40 -14.11 -5.12 -20.34
N HIS A 41 -15.30 -5.76 -20.36
CA HIS A 41 -16.58 -5.06 -20.45
C HIS A 41 -16.85 -4.15 -19.25
N ALA A 42 -16.21 -4.40 -18.09
CA ALA A 42 -16.35 -3.55 -16.92
C ALA A 42 -15.57 -2.23 -17.04
N ILE A 43 -14.59 -2.13 -17.94
CA ILE A 43 -13.70 -0.95 -18.05
C ILE A 43 -14.50 0.29 -18.46
N GLN A 44 -15.35 0.18 -19.48
CA GLN A 44 -16.16 1.29 -19.96
C GLN A 44 -17.09 1.83 -18.87
N VAL A 45 -17.71 0.92 -18.11
CA VAL A 45 -18.61 1.29 -17.00
C VAL A 45 -17.84 1.89 -15.83
N ALA A 46 -16.63 1.42 -15.55
CA ALA A 46 -15.80 1.97 -14.46
C ALA A 46 -15.26 3.37 -14.77
N LEU A 47 -14.90 3.64 -16.04
CA LEU A 47 -14.39 4.94 -16.47
C LEU A 47 -15.49 5.97 -16.74
N GLY A 48 -16.68 5.51 -17.11
CA GLY A 48 -17.84 6.35 -17.35
C GLY A 48 -18.76 6.47 -16.13
N GLY A 49 -19.73 7.38 -16.21
CA GLY A 49 -20.81 7.46 -15.22
C GLY A 49 -20.35 7.85 -13.81
N HIS A 50 -21.10 7.37 -12.81
CA HIS A 50 -20.93 7.72 -11.39
C HIS A 50 -19.64 7.16 -10.80
N GLN A 51 -18.85 8.03 -10.16
CA GLN A 51 -17.58 7.67 -9.54
C GLN A 51 -17.78 7.34 -8.05
N SER A 52 -18.18 6.10 -7.76
CA SER A 52 -18.47 5.64 -6.38
C SER A 52 -17.27 5.71 -5.42
N ILE A 53 -16.04 5.88 -5.93
CA ILE A 53 -14.86 6.10 -5.09
C ILE A 53 -14.93 7.41 -4.30
N GLU A 54 -15.62 8.43 -4.82
CA GLU A 54 -15.75 9.75 -4.18
C GLU A 54 -16.42 9.63 -2.81
N GLU A 55 -17.46 8.80 -2.69
CA GLU A 55 -18.16 8.50 -1.43
C GLU A 55 -17.24 7.89 -0.37
N LEU A 56 -16.13 7.26 -0.79
CA LEU A 56 -15.19 6.60 0.12
C LEU A 56 -14.04 7.51 0.55
N ILE A 57 -13.65 8.50 -0.27
CA ILE A 57 -12.45 9.32 -0.05
C ILE A 57 -12.73 10.77 0.36
N LEU A 58 -13.95 11.26 0.17
CA LEU A 58 -14.38 12.59 0.61
C LEU A 58 -14.74 12.60 2.11
N PRO A 59 -14.91 13.78 2.74
CA PRO A 59 -15.32 13.87 4.15
C PRO A 59 -16.56 13.01 4.46
N GLY A 60 -16.46 12.17 5.50
CA GLY A 60 -17.47 11.16 5.86
C GLY A 60 -17.28 9.80 5.19
N GLY A 61 -16.38 9.70 4.20
CA GLY A 61 -16.01 8.46 3.55
C GLY A 61 -15.04 7.62 4.38
N ARG A 62 -15.25 6.30 4.39
CA ARG A 62 -14.47 5.37 5.23
C ARG A 62 -12.98 5.37 4.94
N LEU A 63 -12.54 5.48 3.67
CA LEU A 63 -11.12 5.38 3.33
C LEU A 63 -10.35 6.60 3.85
N LEU A 64 -11.00 7.77 3.85
CA LEU A 64 -10.46 8.98 4.46
C LEU A 64 -10.28 8.80 5.97
N GLU A 65 -11.33 8.36 6.66
CA GLU A 65 -11.32 8.10 8.10
C GLU A 65 -10.25 7.06 8.49
N GLN A 66 -10.20 5.93 7.78
CA GLN A 66 -9.24 4.85 8.03
C GLN A 66 -7.80 5.31 7.86
N ARG A 67 -7.51 6.11 6.82
CA ARG A 67 -6.20 6.71 6.60
C ARG A 67 -5.83 7.68 7.73
N ASP A 68 -6.75 8.56 8.11
CA ASP A 68 -6.49 9.58 9.14
C ASP A 68 -6.26 8.94 10.51
N VAL A 69 -7.09 7.98 10.91
CA VAL A 69 -6.90 7.23 12.16
C VAL A 69 -5.56 6.49 12.15
N ALA A 70 -5.19 5.84 11.05
CA ALA A 70 -3.89 5.18 10.97
C ALA A 70 -2.72 6.17 11.14
N TRP A 71 -2.77 7.30 10.44
CA TRP A 71 -1.75 8.33 10.51
C TRP A 71 -1.65 8.96 11.91
N GLU A 72 -2.77 9.32 12.53
CA GLU A 72 -2.81 9.91 13.87
C GLU A 72 -2.25 8.93 14.91
N ARG A 73 -2.72 7.68 14.88
CA ARG A 73 -2.31 6.65 15.84
C ARG A 73 -0.83 6.31 15.74
N LEU A 74 -0.30 6.21 14.52
CA LEU A 74 1.13 5.96 14.32
C LEU A 74 2.01 7.08 14.90
N ASN A 75 1.62 8.35 14.69
CA ASN A 75 2.40 9.50 15.20
C ASN A 75 2.23 9.73 16.71
N MET A 76 1.34 9.00 17.39
CA MET A 76 1.24 9.01 18.86
C MET A 76 2.19 7.99 19.51
N ILE A 77 2.77 7.05 18.75
CA ILE A 77 3.73 6.08 19.30
C ILE A 77 5.09 6.79 19.45
N PRO A 78 5.71 6.80 20.64
CA PRO A 78 7.03 7.39 20.84
C PRO A 78 8.06 6.81 19.87
N GLY A 79 8.90 7.64 19.25
CA GLY A 79 9.90 7.18 18.29
C GLY A 79 9.32 6.71 16.94
N VAL A 80 8.03 6.85 16.68
CA VAL A 80 7.42 6.56 15.37
C VAL A 80 6.99 7.86 14.70
N THR A 81 7.33 8.02 13.43
CA THR A 81 6.89 9.16 12.62
C THR A 81 6.29 8.66 11.32
N CYS A 82 5.21 9.30 10.84
CA CYS A 82 4.62 8.94 9.56
C CYS A 82 4.20 10.20 8.80
N VAL A 83 4.71 10.37 7.59
CA VAL A 83 4.22 11.39 6.65
C VAL A 83 2.77 11.07 6.31
N ARG A 84 1.89 12.09 6.32
CA ARG A 84 0.47 11.91 6.01
C ARG A 84 0.31 11.46 4.54
N PRO A 85 -0.25 10.28 4.26
CA PRO A 85 -0.52 9.85 2.90
C PRO A 85 -1.55 10.78 2.24
N LYS A 86 -1.28 11.24 1.01
CA LYS A 86 -2.24 12.06 0.24
C LYS A 86 -3.08 11.24 -0.75
N GLY A 87 -2.84 9.93 -0.85
CA GLY A 87 -3.52 9.03 -1.76
C GLY A 87 -3.05 7.59 -1.56
N ALA A 88 -3.46 6.70 -2.48
CA ALA A 88 -3.28 5.25 -2.36
C ALA A 88 -3.94 4.67 -1.09
N LEU A 89 -3.45 3.53 -0.60
CA LEU A 89 -4.08 2.73 0.46
C LEU A 89 -3.06 2.27 1.52
N TYR A 90 -1.98 3.04 1.71
CA TYR A 90 -0.84 2.65 2.54
C TYR A 90 -0.31 3.81 3.38
N ALA A 91 0.20 3.48 4.57
CA ALA A 91 1.08 4.31 5.38
C ALA A 91 2.49 3.69 5.40
N PHE A 92 3.52 4.53 5.52
CA PHE A 92 4.92 4.10 5.52
C PHE A 92 5.66 4.75 6.72
N PRO A 93 5.33 4.34 7.96
CA PRO A 93 5.97 4.89 9.16
C PRO A 93 7.47 4.58 9.21
N ARG A 94 8.20 5.52 9.80
CA ARG A 94 9.60 5.41 10.20
C ARG A 94 9.69 5.17 11.71
N LEU A 95 10.53 4.23 12.11
CA LEU A 95 10.95 3.98 13.49
C LEU A 95 12.27 4.71 13.73
N ASP A 96 12.39 5.50 14.79
CA ASP A 96 13.63 6.21 15.13
C ASP A 96 14.69 5.21 15.62
N PRO A 97 15.84 5.06 14.94
CA PRO A 97 16.90 4.15 15.37
C PRO A 97 17.47 4.46 16.76
N ASN A 98 17.31 5.68 17.27
CA ASN A 98 17.73 6.05 18.62
C ASN A 98 16.77 5.56 19.71
N VAL A 99 15.54 5.21 19.33
CA VAL A 99 14.51 4.67 20.24
C VAL A 99 14.39 3.16 20.06
N TYR A 100 14.42 2.70 18.81
CA TYR A 100 14.27 1.30 18.43
C TYR A 100 15.48 0.84 17.62
N GLU A 101 16.36 0.06 18.23
CA GLU A 101 17.53 -0.50 17.55
C GLU A 101 17.13 -1.74 16.71
N ILE A 102 16.54 -1.49 15.55
CA ILE A 102 16.15 -2.55 14.60
C ILE A 102 17.32 -2.84 13.65
N ARG A 103 17.87 -4.06 13.74
CA ARG A 103 18.97 -4.53 12.88
C ARG A 103 18.47 -5.29 11.66
N ASP A 104 17.29 -5.89 11.75
CA ASP A 104 16.61 -6.65 10.70
C ASP A 104 15.10 -6.39 10.79
N ASP A 105 14.58 -5.60 9.86
CA ASP A 105 13.16 -5.26 9.80
C ASP A 105 12.28 -6.45 9.39
N ALA A 106 12.81 -7.47 8.70
CA ALA A 106 12.06 -8.70 8.42
C ALA A 106 11.86 -9.54 9.70
N LYS A 107 12.88 -9.62 10.56
CA LYS A 107 12.74 -10.26 11.88
C LYS A 107 11.76 -9.50 12.78
N LEU A 108 11.80 -8.16 12.79
CA LEU A 108 10.80 -7.33 13.49
C LEU A 108 9.36 -7.69 13.06
N VAL A 109 9.12 -7.79 11.75
CA VAL A 109 7.79 -8.14 11.21
C VAL A 109 7.37 -9.56 11.59
N LEU A 110 8.30 -10.52 11.57
CA LEU A 110 8.03 -11.89 11.99
C LEU A 110 7.67 -11.96 13.48
N ASP A 111 8.43 -11.28 14.33
CA ASP A 111 8.21 -11.28 15.78
C ASP A 111 6.85 -10.62 16.12
N LEU A 112 6.54 -9.49 15.48
CA LEU A 112 5.23 -8.84 15.59
C LEU A 112 4.09 -9.78 15.18
N LEU A 113 4.25 -10.53 14.08
CA LEU A 113 3.27 -11.52 13.63
C LEU A 113 3.09 -12.64 14.66
N LEU A 114 4.19 -13.18 15.19
CA LEU A 114 4.14 -14.30 16.12
C LEU A 114 3.52 -13.90 17.46
N GLN A 115 3.82 -12.72 17.97
CA GLN A 115 3.34 -12.24 19.26
C GLN A 115 1.94 -11.63 19.16
N GLU A 116 1.73 -10.68 18.24
CA GLU A 116 0.50 -9.90 18.16
C GLU A 116 -0.47 -10.40 17.09
N LYS A 117 -0.08 -11.36 16.24
CA LYS A 117 -0.91 -11.81 15.10
C LYS A 117 -1.22 -10.67 14.12
N ILE A 118 -0.32 -9.68 14.04
CA ILE A 118 -0.42 -8.54 13.14
C ILE A 118 0.63 -8.73 12.04
N LEU A 119 0.18 -8.78 10.78
CA LEU A 119 1.06 -8.87 9.63
C LEU A 119 1.19 -7.49 8.97
N VAL A 120 2.43 -7.01 8.87
CA VAL A 120 2.82 -5.84 8.08
C VAL A 120 3.92 -6.23 7.09
N VAL A 121 4.41 -5.30 6.29
CA VAL A 121 5.54 -5.56 5.39
C VAL A 121 6.71 -4.68 5.79
N GLN A 122 7.90 -5.26 5.83
CA GLN A 122 9.13 -4.56 6.17
C GLN A 122 9.54 -3.55 5.07
N GLY A 123 10.26 -2.50 5.46
CA GLY A 123 10.69 -1.41 4.56
C GLY A 123 11.68 -1.87 3.50
N THR A 124 12.63 -2.74 3.87
CA THR A 124 13.62 -3.30 2.94
C THR A 124 12.98 -4.10 1.80
N GLY A 125 11.76 -4.63 2.01
CA GLY A 125 10.95 -5.25 0.95
C GLY A 125 10.56 -4.30 -0.19
N PHE A 126 10.71 -2.99 0.01
CA PHE A 126 10.50 -1.93 -0.99
C PHE A 126 11.81 -1.35 -1.54
N ASN A 127 12.94 -2.05 -1.34
CA ASN A 127 14.29 -1.55 -1.61
C ASN A 127 14.64 -0.26 -0.82
N TRP A 128 14.03 -0.09 0.36
CA TRP A 128 14.47 0.94 1.29
C TRP A 128 15.84 0.55 1.87
N PRO A 129 16.83 1.45 1.91
CA PRO A 129 18.21 1.09 2.26
C PRO A 129 18.42 0.73 3.75
N ASN A 130 17.50 1.10 4.64
CA ASN A 130 17.63 0.93 6.08
C ASN A 130 16.53 0.00 6.65
N HIS A 131 16.68 -0.42 7.90
CA HIS A 131 15.72 -1.29 8.62
C HIS A 131 14.73 -0.49 9.48
N ASP A 132 14.51 0.78 9.13
CA ASP A 132 13.79 1.74 9.98
C ASP A 132 12.38 2.07 9.47
N HIS A 133 11.83 1.31 8.52
CA HIS A 133 10.49 1.54 7.96
C HIS A 133 9.65 0.28 7.87
N LEU A 134 8.32 0.47 7.91
CA LEU A 134 7.31 -0.57 7.68
C LEU A 134 6.22 -0.03 6.75
N ARG A 135 5.56 -0.90 5.98
CA ARG A 135 4.34 -0.57 5.22
C ARG A 135 3.11 -1.17 5.88
N ILE A 136 2.13 -0.31 6.14
CA ILE A 136 0.82 -0.67 6.72
C ILE A 136 -0.28 -0.33 5.72
N VAL A 137 -1.24 -1.25 5.53
CA VAL A 137 -2.39 -1.05 4.65
C VAL A 137 -3.51 -0.35 5.43
N THR A 138 -4.13 0.70 4.86
CA THR A 138 -5.19 1.50 5.52
C THR A 138 -6.61 1.04 5.15
N LEU A 139 -6.78 -0.21 4.70
CA LEU A 139 -8.06 -0.81 4.30
C LEU A 139 -8.91 -1.38 5.46
N PRO A 140 -8.36 -1.92 6.56
CA PRO A 140 -9.17 -2.39 7.68
C PRO A 140 -9.97 -1.26 8.32
N TRP A 141 -11.09 -1.55 8.98
CA TRP A 141 -11.94 -0.51 9.58
C TRP A 141 -11.16 0.35 10.57
N ALA A 142 -11.55 1.62 10.73
CA ALA A 142 -10.83 2.57 11.60
C ALA A 142 -10.65 2.02 13.03
N ARG A 143 -11.67 1.36 13.57
CA ARG A 143 -11.60 0.66 14.87
C ARG A 143 -10.53 -0.45 14.90
N ASP A 144 -10.43 -1.24 13.84
CA ASP A 144 -9.51 -2.38 13.77
C ASP A 144 -8.08 -1.86 13.59
N LEU A 145 -7.89 -0.80 12.80
CA LEU A 145 -6.63 -0.10 12.65
C LEU A 145 -6.16 0.51 13.96
N ALA A 146 -7.04 1.19 14.70
CA ALA A 146 -6.71 1.80 15.98
C ALA A 146 -6.21 0.75 16.98
N VAL A 147 -6.92 -0.37 17.11
CA VAL A 147 -6.53 -1.48 18.00
C VAL A 147 -5.21 -2.12 17.54
N ALA A 148 -5.05 -2.36 16.25
CA ALA A 148 -3.81 -2.96 15.74
C ALA A 148 -2.59 -2.05 15.94
N ILE A 149 -2.73 -0.74 15.71
CA ILE A 149 -1.64 0.23 15.89
C ILE A 149 -1.32 0.42 17.38
N GLU A 150 -2.32 0.41 18.26
CA GLU A 150 -2.09 0.43 19.71
C GLU A 150 -1.29 -0.79 20.17
N ARG A 151 -1.68 -1.99 19.73
CA ARG A 151 -0.94 -3.23 20.02
C ARG A 151 0.47 -3.23 19.44
N PHE A 152 0.64 -2.66 18.25
CA PHE A 152 1.96 -2.44 17.65
C PHE A 152 2.83 -1.51 18.51
N GLY A 153 2.29 -0.39 18.99
CA GLY A 153 2.99 0.51 19.92
C GLY A 153 3.37 -0.18 21.23
N ASN A 154 2.46 -0.97 21.80
CA ASN A 154 2.72 -1.75 23.02
C ASN A 154 3.81 -2.80 22.81
N PHE A 155 3.80 -3.48 21.67
CA PHE A 155 4.85 -4.42 21.27
C PHE A 155 6.20 -3.71 21.18
N LEU A 156 6.27 -2.58 20.48
CA LEU A 156 7.51 -1.80 20.33
C LEU A 156 8.10 -1.34 21.67
N ALA A 157 7.26 -0.98 22.65
CA ALA A 157 7.72 -0.51 23.96
C ALA A 157 8.55 -1.54 24.74
N GLY A 158 8.33 -2.83 24.50
CA GLY A 158 9.09 -3.93 25.13
C GLY A 158 10.00 -4.70 24.18
N TYR A 159 10.08 -4.30 22.91
CA TYR A 159 10.80 -5.06 21.88
C TYR A 159 12.28 -4.68 21.83
N SER A 160 13.14 -5.70 21.83
CA SER A 160 14.57 -5.60 21.57
C SER A 160 14.99 -6.81 20.76
N GLN A 161 15.82 -6.60 19.73
CA GLN A 161 16.11 -7.61 18.71
C GLN A 161 17.37 -8.45 18.96
#